data_AF-A0A7S4SE23-F1
#
_entry.id   AF-A0A7S4SE23-F1
#
_cell.length_a   1.000
_cell.length_b   1.000
_cell.length_c   1.000
_cell.angle_alpha   90.00
_cell.angle_beta   90.00
_cell.angle_gamma   90.00
#
_symmetry.space_group_name_H-M   'P 1'
#
loop_
_entity.id
_entity.type
_entity.pdbx_description
1 polymer ?
#
loop_
_entity_poly.entity_id
_entity_poly.type
_entity_poly.pdbx_seq_one_letter_code
_entity_poly.pdbx_strand_id
1 'polypeptide(L)'
;IKAKLRFEVITTDDFLAIKETKERNKLAAMKLLILIAYYAYLSKQEYIPIVLTQMLQLTLQHGICNESCIALANSSYLLLQFKDVAGSKRLAELALLLLEKLQAKKYLPRVYAAADRK
;
A
#
# COMPACT_ATOMS: atom_id res chain seq x y z
N ILE A 1 3.35 5.15 -15.55
CA ILE A 1 4.75 5.02 -16.03
C ILE A 1 5.75 5.84 -15.18
N LYS A 2 5.51 7.13 -14.86
CA LYS A 2 6.40 7.90 -13.94
C LYS A 2 6.52 7.33 -12.50
N ALA A 3 5.51 6.63 -12.00
CA ALA A 3 5.55 6.00 -10.67
C ALA A 3 6.55 4.83 -10.60
N LYS A 4 6.62 4.01 -11.67
CA LYS A 4 7.50 2.84 -11.75
C LYS A 4 8.98 3.24 -11.61
N LEU A 5 9.36 4.36 -12.24
CA LEU A 5 10.71 4.93 -12.22
C LEU A 5 11.22 5.37 -10.83
N ARG A 6 10.35 5.78 -9.89
CA ARG A 6 10.80 6.16 -8.54
C ARG A 6 10.92 4.96 -7.59
N PHE A 7 10.13 3.92 -7.77
CA PHE A 7 10.23 2.70 -6.95
C PHE A 7 11.41 1.81 -7.34
N GLU A 8 11.90 1.89 -8.57
CA GLU A 8 13.10 1.16 -8.99
C GLU A 8 14.37 1.67 -8.27
N VAL A 9 14.43 2.97 -7.93
CA VAL A 9 15.60 3.63 -7.32
C VAL A 9 15.63 3.53 -5.79
N ILE A 10 14.48 3.38 -5.12
CA ILE A 10 14.41 3.34 -3.66
C ILE A 10 14.64 1.92 -3.16
N THR A 11 15.71 1.69 -2.41
CA THR A 11 15.96 0.37 -1.79
C THR A 11 14.93 0.07 -0.71
N THR A 12 14.77 -1.21 -0.34
CA THR A 12 13.91 -1.61 0.77
C THR A 12 14.30 -0.88 2.06
N ASP A 13 15.60 -0.74 2.32
CA ASP A 13 16.12 -0.08 3.51
C ASP A 13 15.83 1.41 3.51
N ASP A 14 15.98 2.09 2.36
CA ASP A 14 15.63 3.51 2.22
C ASP A 14 14.15 3.74 2.50
N PHE A 15 13.29 2.85 2.00
CA PHE A 15 11.85 2.94 2.22
C PHE A 15 11.49 2.69 3.69
N LEU A 16 12.15 1.73 4.34
CA LEU A 16 11.99 1.47 5.76
C LEU A 16 12.63 2.55 6.64
N ALA A 17 13.52 3.39 6.14
CA ALA A 17 14.04 4.54 6.86
C ALA A 17 13.06 5.74 6.84
N ILE A 18 12.05 5.74 5.96
CA ILE A 18 11.05 6.81 5.91
C ILE A 18 10.32 6.93 7.25
N LYS A 19 10.23 8.16 7.76
CA LYS A 19 9.54 8.48 9.01
C LYS A 19 8.03 8.40 8.84
N GLU A 20 7.34 8.06 9.93
CA GLU A 20 5.89 8.12 9.98
C GLU A 20 5.41 9.58 9.84
N THR A 21 4.39 9.78 9.00
CA THR A 21 3.78 11.10 8.83
C THR A 21 2.87 11.44 10.02
N LYS A 22 3.04 12.65 10.56
CA LYS A 22 2.16 13.21 11.61
C LYS A 22 1.23 14.30 11.08
N GLU A 23 1.32 14.61 9.79
CA GLU A 23 0.52 15.65 9.15
C GLU A 23 -0.94 15.20 8.99
N ARG A 24 -1.85 15.79 9.76
CA ARG A 24 -3.29 15.43 9.76
C ARG A 24 -3.91 15.48 8.37
N ASN A 25 -3.54 16.48 7.56
CA ASN A 25 -4.08 16.64 6.21
C ASN A 25 -3.66 15.49 5.28
N LYS A 26 -2.43 14.97 5.44
CA LYS A 26 -1.91 13.85 4.64
C LYS A 26 -2.53 12.54 5.08
N LEU A 27 -2.70 12.34 6.39
CA LEU A 27 -3.42 11.19 6.93
C LEU A 27 -4.89 11.16 6.46
N ALA A 28 -5.57 12.31 6.45
CA ALA A 28 -6.93 12.42 5.93
C ALA A 28 -6.98 12.13 4.42
N ALA A 29 -6.05 12.67 3.64
CA ALA A 29 -5.95 12.40 2.20
C ALA A 29 -5.72 10.90 1.91
N MET A 30 -4.84 10.23 2.66
CA MET A 30 -4.59 8.78 2.51
C MET A 30 -5.85 7.95 2.79
N LYS A 31 -6.65 8.33 3.80
CA LYS A 31 -7.93 7.67 4.10
C LYS A 31 -8.97 7.89 3.01
N LEU A 32 -9.07 9.11 2.48
CA LEU A 32 -9.96 9.41 1.35
C LEU A 32 -9.58 8.62 0.11
N LEU A 33 -8.28 8.54 -0.21
CA LEU A 33 -7.80 7.77 -1.36
C LEU A 33 -8.10 6.27 -1.21
N ILE A 34 -8.05 5.70 0.00
CA ILE A 34 -8.50 4.31 0.22
C ILE A 34 -9.98 4.13 -0.09
N LEU A 35 -10.83 5.05 0.37
CA LEU A 35 -12.26 4.98 0.08
C LEU A 35 -12.51 5.06 -1.42
N ILE A 36 -11.85 5.99 -2.10
CA ILE A 36 -11.93 6.14 -3.56
C ILE A 36 -11.42 4.86 -4.24
N ALA A 37 -10.31 4.27 -3.79
CA ALA A 37 -9.78 3.03 -4.34
C ALA A 37 -10.79 1.89 -4.20
N TYR A 38 -11.45 1.75 -3.05
CA TYR A 38 -12.47 0.73 -2.83
C TYR A 38 -13.66 0.87 -3.80
N TYR A 39 -14.20 2.08 -3.95
CA TYR A 39 -15.30 2.30 -4.88
C TYR A 39 -14.87 2.21 -6.35
N ALA A 40 -13.67 2.67 -6.68
CA ALA A 40 -13.10 2.52 -8.02
C ALA A 40 -12.93 1.04 -8.38
N TYR A 41 -12.55 0.19 -7.43
CA TYR A 41 -12.40 -1.24 -7.65
C TYR A 41 -13.72 -1.90 -8.07
N LEU A 42 -14.82 -1.47 -7.44
CA LEU A 42 -16.16 -2.01 -7.69
C LEU A 42 -16.84 -1.41 -8.92
N SER A 43 -16.53 -0.15 -9.27
CA SER A 43 -17.25 0.58 -10.33
C SER A 43 -16.45 0.74 -11.61
N LYS A 44 -15.20 1.22 -11.52
CA LYS A 44 -14.34 1.56 -12.65
C LYS A 44 -12.88 1.30 -12.31
N GLN A 45 -12.45 0.05 -12.54
CA GLN A 45 -11.11 -0.43 -12.16
C GLN A 45 -9.96 0.34 -12.82
N GLU A 46 -10.21 0.96 -13.97
CA GLU A 46 -9.26 1.82 -14.70
C GLU A 46 -8.68 2.98 -13.86
N TYR A 47 -9.38 3.43 -12.81
CA TYR A 47 -8.88 4.48 -11.91
C TYR A 47 -7.95 3.96 -10.80
N ILE A 48 -7.93 2.64 -10.53
CA ILE A 48 -7.11 2.05 -9.47
C ILE A 48 -5.62 2.41 -9.60
N PRO A 49 -4.98 2.29 -10.78
CA PRO A 49 -3.58 2.65 -10.94
C PRO A 49 -3.28 4.11 -10.57
N ILE A 50 -4.22 5.02 -10.86
CA ILE A 50 -4.07 6.46 -10.60
C ILE A 50 -4.11 6.71 -9.09
N VAL A 51 -5.12 6.15 -8.42
CA VAL A 51 -5.32 6.31 -6.97
C VAL A 51 -4.16 5.70 -6.18
N LEU A 52 -3.75 4.48 -6.53
CA LEU A 52 -2.62 3.79 -5.88
C LEU A 52 -1.31 4.56 -6.09
N THR A 53 -1.07 5.05 -7.31
CA THR A 53 0.10 5.88 -7.59
C THR A 53 0.13 7.13 -6.72
N GLN A 54 -1.02 7.79 -6.53
CA GLN A 54 -1.11 9.00 -5.71
C GLN A 54 -0.86 8.71 -4.23
N MET A 55 -1.37 7.60 -3.71
CA MET A 55 -1.07 7.15 -2.35
C MET A 55 0.43 6.85 -2.14
N LEU A 56 1.05 6.19 -3.12
CA LEU A 56 2.49 5.93 -3.10
C LEU A 56 3.30 7.22 -3.16
N GLN A 57 2.90 8.20 -3.97
CA GLN A 57 3.56 9.51 -4.01
C GLN A 57 3.46 10.24 -2.68
N LEU A 58 2.28 10.25 -2.04
CA LEU A 58 2.11 10.84 -0.71
C LEU A 58 2.99 10.15 0.33
N THR A 59 3.09 8.83 0.26
CA THR A 59 3.95 8.03 1.14
C THR A 59 5.42 8.44 1.01
N LEU A 60 5.90 8.59 -0.23
CA LEU A 60 7.28 8.97 -0.50
C LEU A 60 7.60 10.44 -0.15
N GLN A 61 6.62 11.33 -0.30
CA GLN A 61 6.83 12.78 -0.10
C GLN A 61 6.62 13.22 1.35
N HIS A 62 5.68 12.62 2.06
CA HIS A 62 5.21 13.10 3.37
C HIS A 62 5.45 12.11 4.50
N GLY A 63 5.95 10.92 4.20
CA GLY A 63 6.20 9.87 5.18
C GLY A 63 5.18 8.73 5.10
N ILE A 64 5.51 7.64 5.80
CA ILE A 64 4.69 6.42 5.84
C ILE A 64 3.51 6.59 6.81
N CYS A 65 2.43 5.85 6.56
CA CYS A 65 1.29 5.69 7.46
C CYS A 65 0.67 4.30 7.29
N ASN A 66 -0.29 3.94 8.14
CA ASN A 66 -0.94 2.62 8.08
C ASN A 66 -1.54 2.35 6.69
N GLU A 67 -2.11 3.38 6.07
CA GLU A 67 -2.70 3.36 4.74
C GLU A 67 -1.66 3.12 3.62
N SER A 68 -0.38 3.42 3.85
CA SER A 68 0.71 3.12 2.91
C SER A 68 0.90 1.62 2.69
N CYS A 69 0.61 0.77 3.70
CA CYS A 69 0.67 -0.69 3.55
C CYS A 69 -0.33 -1.18 2.49
N ILE A 70 -1.54 -0.62 2.49
CA ILE A 70 -2.58 -0.94 1.50
C ILE A 70 -2.14 -0.51 0.10
N ALA A 71 -1.55 0.68 -0.03
CA ALA A 71 -1.09 1.18 -1.32
C ALA A 71 -0.03 0.24 -1.94
N LEU A 72 0.94 -0.21 -1.15
CA LEU A 72 1.97 -1.15 -1.60
C LEU A 72 1.39 -2.52 -1.97
N ALA A 73 0.55 -3.09 -1.12
CA ALA A 73 -0.06 -4.40 -1.34
C ALA A 73 -0.97 -4.43 -2.58
N ASN A 74 -1.72 -3.36 -2.85
CA ASN A 74 -2.55 -3.30 -4.05
C ASN A 74 -1.72 -2.97 -5.30
N SER A 75 -0.60 -2.25 -5.14
CA SER A 75 0.31 -1.99 -6.26
C SER A 75 1.07 -3.24 -6.68
N SER A 76 1.40 -4.15 -5.76
CA SER A 76 1.97 -5.46 -6.13
C SER A 76 0.99 -6.30 -6.95
N TYR A 77 -0.29 -6.33 -6.56
CA TYR A 77 -1.35 -6.97 -7.34
C TYR A 77 -1.46 -6.37 -8.75
N LEU A 78 -1.40 -5.04 -8.87
CA LEU A 78 -1.44 -4.37 -10.16
C LEU A 78 -0.22 -4.71 -11.05
N LEU A 79 0.99 -4.77 -10.48
CA LEU A 79 2.19 -5.17 -11.22
C LEU A 79 2.09 -6.61 -11.75
N LEU A 80 1.42 -7.49 -11.01
CA LEU A 80 1.17 -8.86 -11.46
C LEU A 80 0.30 -8.88 -12.73
N GLN A 81 -0.70 -8.00 -12.84
CA GLN A 81 -1.51 -7.86 -14.07
C GLN A 81 -0.66 -7.41 -15.27
N PHE A 82 0.40 -6.63 -15.03
CA PHE A 82 1.37 -6.24 -16.05
C PHE A 82 2.47 -7.29 -16.30
N LYS A 83 2.33 -8.50 -15.75
CA LYS A 83 3.30 -9.61 -15.85
C LYS A 83 4.66 -9.30 -15.21
N ASP A 84 4.73 -8.26 -14.37
CA ASP A 84 5.94 -7.90 -13.62
C ASP A 84 5.96 -8.62 -12.27
N VAL A 85 6.29 -9.92 -12.33
CA VAL A 85 6.29 -10.80 -11.15
C VAL A 85 7.36 -10.38 -10.13
N ALA A 86 8.54 -9.97 -10.61
CA ALA A 86 9.64 -9.56 -9.76
C ALA A 86 9.31 -8.27 -8.99
N GLY A 87 8.77 -7.25 -9.68
CA GLY A 87 8.31 -6.02 -9.05
C GLY A 87 7.13 -6.25 -8.10
N SER A 88 6.21 -7.14 -8.47
CA SER A 88 5.09 -7.53 -7.61
C SER A 88 5.58 -8.14 -6.30
N LYS A 89 6.46 -9.15 -6.35
CA LYS A 89 7.05 -9.79 -5.17
C LYS A 89 7.74 -8.76 -4.26
N ARG A 90 8.58 -7.90 -4.83
CA ARG A 90 9.30 -6.85 -4.09
C ARG A 90 8.35 -5.91 -3.35
N LEU A 91 7.29 -5.42 -4.01
CA LEU A 91 6.31 -4.54 -3.35
C LEU A 91 5.48 -5.26 -2.29
N ALA A 92 5.19 -6.56 -2.48
CA ALA A 92 4.47 -7.36 -1.50
C ALA A 92 5.30 -7.59 -0.23
N GLU A 93 6.59 -7.94 -0.37
CA GLU A 93 7.53 -8.08 0.74
C GLU A 93 7.69 -6.76 1.50
N LEU A 94 7.82 -5.65 0.77
CA LEU A 94 7.90 -4.32 1.36
C LEU A 94 6.62 -3.95 2.14
N ALA A 95 5.44 -4.33 1.64
CA ALA A 95 4.18 -4.11 2.34
C ALA A 95 4.11 -4.86 3.67
N LEU A 96 4.63 -6.10 3.73
CA LEU A 96 4.70 -6.90 4.95
C LEU A 96 5.67 -6.28 5.97
N LEU A 97 6.87 -5.89 5.54
CA LEU A 97 7.84 -5.22 6.42
C LEU A 97 7.30 -3.90 6.98
N LEU A 98 6.56 -3.15 6.15
CA LEU A 98 5.92 -1.92 6.58
C LEU A 98 4.79 -2.17 7.59
N LEU A 99 4.01 -3.25 7.39
CA LEU A 99 2.95 -3.67 8.31
C LEU A 99 3.50 -4.00 9.70
N GLU A 100 4.63 -4.71 9.74
CA GLU A 100 5.35 -5.03 10.98
C GLU A 100 5.89 -3.77 11.66
N LYS A 101 6.58 -2.90 10.90
CA LYS A 101 7.15 -1.65 11.41
C LYS A 101 6.09 -0.74 12.04
N LEU A 102 4.95 -0.56 11.38
CA LEU A 102 3.88 0.32 11.86
C LEU A 102 2.98 -0.34 12.92
N GLN A 103 3.19 -1.63 13.21
CA GLN A 103 2.29 -2.43 14.04
C GLN A 103 0.82 -2.24 13.66
N ALA A 104 0.51 -2.16 12.36
CA ALA A 104 -0.82 -1.78 11.90
C ALA A 104 -1.81 -2.96 12.01
N LYS A 105 -2.11 -3.36 13.25
CA LYS A 105 -2.95 -4.52 13.63
C LYS A 105 -4.34 -4.49 12.98
N LYS A 106 -4.83 -3.31 12.61
CA LYS A 106 -6.10 -3.12 11.89
C LYS A 106 -6.14 -3.87 10.55
N TYR A 107 -5.00 -4.04 9.90
CA TYR A 107 -4.89 -4.68 8.60
C TYR A 107 -4.39 -6.12 8.67
N LEU A 108 -4.17 -6.68 9.87
CA LEU A 108 -3.93 -8.10 10.02
C LEU A 108 -5.20 -8.89 9.65
N PRO A 109 -5.07 -10.00 8.90
CA PRO A 109 -6.18 -10.91 8.66
C PRO A 109 -6.77 -11.37 10.01
N ARG A 110 -8.09 -11.21 10.18
CA ARG A 110 -8.78 -11.80 11.32
C ARG A 110 -9.03 -13.26 11.00
N VAL A 111 -8.27 -14.15 11.64
CA VAL A 111 -8.54 -15.59 11.56
C VAL A 111 -9.74 -15.88 12.45
N TYR A 112 -10.92 -16.05 11.86
CA TYR A 112 -12.03 -16.69 12.55
C TYR A 112 -11.70 -18.18 12.59
N ALA A 113 -11.03 -18.63 13.64
CA ALA A 113 -10.97 -20.05 13.93
C ALA A 113 -12.43 -20.51 14.12
N ALA A 114 -12.91 -21.43 13.28
CA ALA A 114 -14.15 -22.12 13.56
C ALA A 114 -13.97 -22.75 14.94
N ALA A 115 -14.70 -22.26 15.93
CA ALA A 115 -14.67 -22.84 17.26
C ALA A 115 -14.97 -24.33 17.09
N ASP A 116 -14.04 -25.18 17.55
CA ASP A 116 -14.24 -26.63 17.63
C ASP A 116 -15.63 -26.86 18.23
N ARG A 117 -16.53 -27.42 17.41
CA ARG A 117 -17.78 -27.97 17.91
C ARG A 117 -17.39 -29.20 18.74
N LYS A 118 -17.20 -28.98 20.05
CA LYS A 118 -17.22 -30.06 21.04
C LYS A 118 -18.59 -30.69 21.10
#